data_AF-A0A6I2Z4P6-F1
#
_entry.id   AF-A0A6I2Z4P6-F1
#
_cell.length_a   1.000
_cell.length_b   1.000
_cell.length_c   1.000
_cell.angle_alpha   90.00
_cell.angle_beta   90.00
_cell.angle_gamma   90.00
#
_symmetry.space_group_name_H-M   'P 1'
#
loop_
_entity.id
_entity.type
_entity.pdbx_description
1 polymer ?
#
loop_
_entity_poly.entity_id
_entity_poly.type
_entity_poly.pdbx_seq_one_letter_code
_entity_poly.pdbx_strand_id
1 'polypeptide(L)'
;MPIYLVRHAKAGSKDRWDGDDRQRPLTDKGRVQAQLLAERFFHVPVPRIFSSPYVRCVETVQPLSRACGVDIEPIELLAEAGSFAPIIDLLLSVPEHTVLCSHGDTIPETIAALCRRGMEIDGPEDWRKGSTWVLAREGELFTHATAWAPPRAGGGD
;
A
#
# COMPACT_ATOMS: atom_id res chain seq x y z
N MET A 1 12.00 12.73 1.42
CA MET A 1 10.53 12.84 1.49
C MET A 1 9.87 11.51 1.12
N PRO A 2 8.65 11.20 1.61
CA PRO A 2 8.18 9.83 1.65
C PRO A 2 7.42 9.35 0.41
N ILE A 3 7.50 8.05 0.14
CA ILE A 3 6.59 7.29 -0.72
C ILE A 3 5.83 6.28 0.15
N TYR A 4 4.56 6.02 -0.17
CA TYR A 4 3.69 5.18 0.65
C TYR A 4 3.35 3.87 -0.04
N LEU A 5 3.71 2.76 0.59
CA LEU A 5 3.39 1.41 0.11
C LEU A 5 2.32 0.79 1.02
N VAL A 6 1.10 0.66 0.51
CA VAL A 6 -0.10 0.23 1.24
C VAL A 6 -0.38 -1.24 0.96
N ARG A 7 -0.44 -2.06 2.01
CA ARG A 7 -1.01 -3.41 1.88
C ARG A 7 -2.52 -3.30 1.79
N HIS A 8 -3.14 -3.99 0.84
CA HIS A 8 -4.59 -4.03 0.72
C HIS A 8 -5.29 -4.35 2.07
N ALA A 9 -6.47 -3.78 2.28
CA ALA A 9 -7.26 -3.98 3.48
C ALA A 9 -7.87 -5.40 3.55
N LYS A 10 -8.62 -5.69 4.61
CA LYS A 10 -9.24 -7.02 4.80
C LYS A 10 -10.21 -7.39 3.66
N ALA A 11 -9.75 -8.27 2.78
CA ALA A 11 -10.53 -8.93 1.73
C ALA A 11 -11.14 -10.26 2.20
N GLY A 12 -12.18 -10.72 1.49
CA GLY A 12 -12.84 -12.01 1.73
C GLY A 12 -11.85 -13.17 1.80
N SER A 13 -12.26 -14.30 2.39
CA SER A 13 -11.40 -15.49 2.46
C SER A 13 -11.15 -16.04 1.07
N LYS A 14 -9.89 -16.39 0.74
CA LYS A 14 -9.54 -17.01 -0.54
C LYS A 14 -10.24 -18.37 -0.69
N ASP A 15 -10.24 -19.18 0.36
CA ASP A 15 -10.82 -20.53 0.36
C ASP A 15 -12.35 -20.56 0.30
N ARG A 16 -13.01 -19.41 0.52
CA ARG A 16 -14.48 -19.29 0.47
C ARG A 16 -14.96 -18.44 -0.70
N TRP A 17 -14.06 -18.07 -1.61
CA TRP A 17 -14.38 -17.28 -2.78
C TRP A 17 -14.42 -18.19 -3.99
N ASP A 18 -15.61 -18.38 -4.54
CA ASP A 18 -15.85 -19.31 -5.65
C ASP A 18 -15.49 -18.73 -7.03
N GLY A 19 -15.06 -17.47 -7.10
CA GLY A 19 -14.70 -16.77 -8.33
C GLY A 19 -13.19 -16.61 -8.54
N ASP A 20 -12.82 -15.88 -9.58
CA ASP A 20 -11.43 -15.45 -9.80
C ASP A 20 -10.94 -14.63 -8.60
N ASP A 21 -9.81 -15.00 -8.00
CA ASP A 21 -9.22 -14.31 -6.84
C ASP A 21 -8.93 -12.83 -7.13
N ARG A 22 -8.66 -12.47 -8.40
CA ARG A 22 -8.48 -11.07 -8.82
C ARG A 22 -9.73 -10.23 -8.58
N GLN A 23 -10.92 -10.85 -8.60
CA GLN A 23 -12.21 -10.22 -8.38
C GLN A 23 -12.65 -10.21 -6.91
N ARG A 24 -11.87 -10.84 -6.00
CA ARG A 24 -12.26 -10.96 -4.59
C ARG A 24 -12.26 -9.59 -3.90
N PRO A 25 -13.42 -9.13 -3.37
CA PRO A 25 -13.55 -7.78 -2.84
C PRO A 25 -13.09 -7.67 -1.38
N LEU A 26 -13.02 -6.43 -0.91
CA LEU A 26 -12.96 -6.10 0.50
C LEU A 26 -14.21 -6.60 1.23
N THR A 27 -13.99 -7.10 2.44
CA THR A 27 -15.05 -7.28 3.45
C THR A 27 -15.53 -5.93 3.97
N ASP A 28 -16.65 -5.89 4.68
CA ASP A 28 -17.13 -4.67 5.35
C ASP A 28 -16.07 -4.07 6.28
N LYS A 29 -15.39 -4.92 7.06
CA LYS A 29 -14.26 -4.49 7.90
C LYS A 29 -13.12 -3.90 7.06
N GLY A 30 -12.88 -4.44 5.87
CA GLY A 30 -11.89 -3.91 4.91
C GLY A 30 -12.30 -2.56 4.33
N ARG A 31 -13.59 -2.36 4.01
CA ARG A 31 -14.11 -1.07 3.54
C ARG A 31 -13.99 0.02 4.61
N VAL A 32 -14.23 -0.33 5.88
CA VAL A 32 -13.97 0.57 7.02
C VAL A 32 -12.47 0.90 7.13
N GLN A 33 -11.58 -0.09 7.00
CA GLN A 33 -10.14 0.18 6.98
C GLN A 33 -9.73 1.11 5.84
N ALA A 34 -10.29 0.93 4.64
CA ALA A 34 -10.02 1.78 3.48
C ALA A 34 -10.45 3.24 3.71
N GLN A 35 -11.61 3.45 4.36
CA GLN A 35 -12.09 4.78 4.72
C GLN A 35 -11.16 5.47 5.72
N LEU A 36 -10.79 4.77 6.80
CA LEU A 36 -9.88 5.32 7.82
C LEU A 36 -8.46 5.51 7.29
N LEU A 37 -8.05 4.71 6.30
CA LEU A 37 -6.80 4.91 5.59
C LEU A 37 -6.85 6.26 4.87
N ALA A 38 -7.91 6.55 4.11
CA ALA A 38 -8.06 7.85 3.46
C ALA A 38 -8.02 9.04 4.45
N GLU A 39 -8.66 8.91 5.62
CA GLU A 39 -8.62 9.93 6.68
C GLU A 39 -7.20 10.17 7.20
N ARG A 40 -6.39 9.12 7.34
CA ARG A 40 -4.97 9.25 7.74
C ARG A 40 -4.15 10.07 6.75
N PHE A 41 -4.52 10.07 5.47
CA PHE A 41 -3.86 10.83 4.41
C PHE A 41 -4.41 12.25 4.23
N PHE A 42 -5.33 12.71 5.09
CA PHE A 42 -6.02 14.01 4.91
C PHE A 42 -5.08 15.21 4.72
N HIS A 43 -3.92 15.22 5.38
CA HIS A 43 -2.92 16.29 5.26
C HIS A 43 -1.75 15.98 4.33
N VAL A 44 -1.80 14.84 3.61
CA VAL A 44 -0.76 14.43 2.67
C VAL A 44 -1.18 14.85 1.26
N PRO A 45 -0.39 15.67 0.56
CA PRO A 45 -0.69 16.02 -0.83
C PRO A 45 -0.32 14.84 -1.73
N VAL A 46 -1.27 13.95 -2.01
CA VAL A 46 -1.06 12.75 -2.83
C VAL A 46 -1.18 13.12 -4.32
N PRO A 47 -0.10 13.14 -5.11
CA PRO A 47 -0.18 13.52 -6.52
C PRO A 47 -0.53 12.34 -7.44
N ARG A 48 -0.24 11.11 -7.01
CA ARG A 48 -0.44 9.88 -7.79
C ARG A 48 -0.83 8.71 -6.90
N ILE A 49 -1.73 7.88 -7.43
CA ILE A 49 -2.15 6.64 -6.79
C ILE A 49 -1.97 5.49 -7.80
N PHE A 50 -1.12 4.54 -7.47
CA PHE A 50 -1.01 3.27 -8.18
C PHE A 50 -1.61 2.15 -7.36
N SER A 51 -2.13 1.13 -8.04
CA SER A 51 -2.66 -0.04 -7.37
C SER A 51 -2.39 -1.30 -8.18
N SER A 52 -2.26 -2.43 -7.50
CA SER A 52 -2.51 -3.71 -8.15
C SER A 52 -3.91 -3.72 -8.76
N PRO A 53 -4.11 -4.33 -9.94
CA PRO A 53 -5.43 -4.40 -10.59
C PRO A 53 -6.43 -5.31 -9.86
N TYR A 54 -6.04 -5.97 -8.78
CA TYR A 54 -6.92 -6.81 -7.98
C TYR A 54 -7.95 -5.93 -7.27
N VAL A 55 -9.22 -6.34 -7.29
CA VAL A 55 -10.35 -5.55 -6.77
C VAL A 55 -10.10 -5.09 -5.33
N ARG A 56 -9.61 -5.98 -4.47
CA ARG A 56 -9.24 -5.64 -3.08
C ARG A 56 -8.22 -4.49 -2.94
N CYS A 57 -7.25 -4.36 -3.85
CA CYS A 57 -6.25 -3.30 -3.82
C CYS A 57 -6.87 -1.99 -4.30
N VAL A 58 -7.57 -2.01 -5.43
CA VAL A 58 -8.29 -0.84 -5.97
C VAL A 58 -9.29 -0.30 -4.93
N GLU A 59 -10.14 -1.16 -4.36
CA GLU A 59 -11.10 -0.78 -3.32
C GLU A 59 -10.43 -0.22 -2.05
N THR A 60 -9.19 -0.62 -1.74
CA THR A 60 -8.47 -0.12 -0.56
C THR A 60 -8.10 1.36 -0.70
N VAL A 61 -7.70 1.80 -1.89
CA VAL A 61 -7.29 3.18 -2.15
C VAL A 61 -8.39 4.04 -2.77
N GLN A 62 -9.56 3.47 -3.06
CA GLN A 62 -10.68 4.20 -3.66
C GLN A 62 -11.22 5.34 -2.79
N PRO A 63 -11.36 5.21 -1.46
CA PRO A 63 -11.74 6.34 -0.62
C PRO A 63 -10.70 7.46 -0.66
N LEU A 64 -9.41 7.13 -0.71
CA LEU A 64 -8.32 8.10 -0.82
C LEU A 64 -8.39 8.85 -2.15
N SER A 65 -8.51 8.12 -3.27
CA SER A 65 -8.68 8.68 -4.61
C SER A 65 -9.82 9.71 -4.67
N ARG A 66 -10.99 9.38 -4.11
CA ARG A 66 -12.11 10.32 -4.03
C ARG A 66 -11.81 11.56 -3.16
N ALA A 67 -11.10 11.37 -2.04
CA ALA A 67 -10.79 12.46 -1.11
C ALA A 67 -9.78 13.47 -1.69
N CYS A 68 -8.80 13.00 -2.47
CA CYS A 68 -7.78 13.86 -3.08
C CYS A 68 -8.07 14.27 -4.53
N GLY A 69 -9.09 13.67 -5.17
CA GLY A 69 -9.42 13.95 -6.58
C GLY A 69 -8.38 13.42 -7.56
N VAL A 70 -7.67 12.33 -7.20
CA VAL A 70 -6.60 11.72 -8.01
C VAL A 70 -7.05 10.35 -8.48
N ASP A 71 -6.91 10.06 -9.76
CA ASP A 71 -7.28 8.77 -10.34
C ASP A 71 -6.36 7.64 -9.84
N ILE A 72 -6.94 6.44 -9.73
CA ILE A 72 -6.19 5.23 -9.44
C ILE A 72 -5.69 4.67 -10.76
N GLU A 73 -4.38 4.44 -10.87
CA GLU A 73 -3.77 3.79 -12.02
C GLU A 73 -3.45 2.33 -11.70
N PRO A 74 -4.22 1.36 -12.25
CA PRO A 74 -3.95 -0.05 -12.04
C PRO A 74 -2.73 -0.49 -12.87
N ILE A 75 -1.75 -1.11 -12.23
CA ILE A 75 -0.55 -1.63 -12.91
C ILE A 75 -0.26 -3.07 -12.48
N GLU A 76 -0.06 -3.96 -13.46
CA GLU A 76 0.24 -5.38 -13.19
C GLU A 76 1.55 -5.56 -12.41
N LEU A 77 2.47 -4.61 -12.49
CA LEU A 77 3.71 -4.61 -11.71
C LEU A 77 3.46 -4.70 -10.18
N LEU A 78 2.34 -4.17 -9.69
CA LEU A 78 1.98 -4.22 -8.27
C LEU A 78 1.17 -5.48 -7.89
N ALA A 79 0.88 -6.37 -8.85
CA ALA A 79 0.22 -7.65 -8.58
C ALA A 79 1.11 -8.64 -7.82
N GLU A 80 0.52 -9.77 -7.44
CA GLU A 80 1.22 -10.88 -6.80
C GLU A 80 2.28 -11.47 -7.75
N ALA A 81 3.41 -11.91 -7.18
CA ALA A 81 4.48 -12.67 -7.84
C ALA A 81 5.16 -12.00 -9.06
N GLY A 82 6.25 -11.28 -8.81
CA GLY A 82 7.14 -10.74 -9.83
C GLY A 82 8.53 -10.40 -9.29
N SER A 83 9.40 -9.86 -10.14
CA SER A 83 10.70 -9.32 -9.69
C SER A 83 10.49 -8.02 -8.91
N PHE A 84 11.17 -7.87 -7.76
CA PHE A 84 11.16 -6.62 -6.99
C PHE A 84 11.94 -5.48 -7.66
N ALA A 85 12.84 -5.78 -8.61
CA ALA A 85 13.68 -4.74 -9.23
C ALA A 85 12.87 -3.69 -9.99
N PRO A 86 11.90 -4.05 -10.87
CA PRO A 86 11.04 -3.06 -11.51
C PRO A 86 10.15 -2.27 -10.53
N ILE A 87 9.80 -2.84 -9.36
CA ILE A 87 9.07 -2.10 -8.32
C ILE A 87 9.97 -1.02 -7.72
N ILE A 88 11.24 -1.32 -7.46
CA ILE A 88 12.22 -0.33 -6.99
C ILE A 88 12.40 0.77 -8.04
N ASP A 89 12.52 0.42 -9.33
CA ASP A 89 12.64 1.40 -10.41
C ASP A 89 11.41 2.32 -10.46
N LEU A 90 10.21 1.75 -10.31
CA LEU A 90 8.98 2.54 -10.19
C LEU A 90 9.06 3.49 -8.98
N LEU A 91 9.41 2.98 -7.80
CA LEU A 91 9.54 3.78 -6.57
C LEU A 91 10.57 4.91 -6.72
N LEU A 92 11.65 4.73 -7.48
CA LEU A 92 12.61 5.80 -7.79
C LEU A 92 12.06 6.82 -8.79
N SER A 93 11.26 6.39 -9.76
CA SER A 93 10.75 7.27 -10.82
C SER A 93 9.58 8.18 -10.42
N VAL A 94 8.80 7.80 -9.41
CA VAL A 94 7.56 8.51 -9.04
C VAL A 94 7.83 9.77 -8.22
N PRO A 95 6.94 10.79 -8.26
CA PRO A 95 7.05 11.92 -7.37
C PRO A 95 6.88 11.51 -5.90
N GLU A 96 7.35 12.38 -5.01
CA GLU A 96 7.12 12.26 -3.57
C GLU A 96 5.61 12.21 -3.27
N HIS A 97 5.27 11.60 -2.13
CA HIS A 97 3.90 11.38 -1.67
C HIS A 97 3.02 10.49 -2.56
N THR A 98 3.61 9.81 -3.55
CA THR A 98 2.90 8.76 -4.31
C THR A 98 2.46 7.63 -3.39
N VAL A 99 1.23 7.15 -3.58
CA VAL A 99 0.67 5.99 -2.87
C VAL A 99 0.58 4.81 -3.81
N LEU A 100 1.13 3.66 -3.41
CA LEU A 100 1.08 2.40 -4.17
C LEU A 100 0.40 1.33 -3.33
N CYS A 101 -0.63 0.67 -3.84
CA CYS A 101 -1.29 -0.44 -3.14
C CYS A 101 -0.93 -1.81 -3.72
N SER A 102 -0.53 -2.74 -2.85
CA SER A 102 -0.09 -4.08 -3.24
C SER A 102 -0.39 -5.13 -2.16
N HIS A 103 0.27 -6.29 -2.24
CA HIS A 103 -0.07 -7.54 -1.57
C HIS A 103 0.92 -7.91 -0.46
N GLY A 104 0.58 -8.98 0.27
CA GLY A 104 1.35 -9.44 1.44
C GLY A 104 2.61 -10.24 1.14
N ASP A 105 2.86 -10.52 -0.12
CA ASP A 105 4.05 -11.17 -0.68
C ASP A 105 4.95 -10.13 -1.36
N THR A 106 4.38 -9.24 -2.17
CA THR A 106 5.11 -8.19 -2.89
C THR A 106 5.73 -7.15 -1.97
N ILE A 107 5.00 -6.71 -0.93
CA ILE A 107 5.47 -5.66 -0.02
C ILE A 107 6.68 -6.12 0.82
N PRO A 108 6.65 -7.26 1.52
CA PRO A 108 7.82 -7.75 2.25
C PRO A 108 9.07 -7.91 1.38
N GLU A 109 8.92 -8.43 0.16
CA GLU A 109 10.06 -8.58 -0.75
C GLU A 109 10.66 -7.23 -1.17
N THR A 110 9.80 -6.24 -1.44
CA THR A 110 10.22 -4.88 -1.77
C THR A 110 10.96 -4.23 -0.61
N ILE A 111 10.42 -4.30 0.61
CA ILE A 111 11.06 -3.76 1.81
C ILE A 111 12.41 -4.45 2.05
N ALA A 112 12.46 -5.78 2.01
CA ALA A 112 13.70 -6.52 2.19
C ALA A 112 14.76 -6.16 1.12
N ALA A 113 14.34 -5.90 -0.12
CA ALA A 113 15.22 -5.49 -1.19
C ALA A 113 15.76 -4.07 -1.02
N LEU A 114 14.97 -3.15 -0.46
CA LEU A 114 15.41 -1.81 -0.08
C LEU A 114 16.37 -1.86 1.12
N CYS A 115 16.12 -2.72 2.11
CA CYS A 115 17.05 -2.89 3.24
C CYS A 115 18.40 -3.45 2.80
N ARG A 116 18.43 -4.40 1.86
CA ARG A 116 19.69 -4.87 1.24
C ARG A 116 20.46 -3.77 0.51
N ARG A 117 19.81 -2.65 0.18
CA ARG A 117 20.39 -1.47 -0.47
C ARG A 117 20.73 -0.35 0.51
N GLY A 118 20.61 -0.60 1.82
CA GLY A 118 21.00 0.35 2.86
C GLY A 118 19.85 1.10 3.53
N MET A 119 18.59 0.79 3.21
CA MET A 119 17.44 1.36 3.91
C MET A 119 17.29 0.73 5.31
N GLU A 120 17.17 1.54 6.35
CA GLU A 120 16.94 1.08 7.72
C GLU A 120 15.43 1.11 8.06
N ILE A 121 14.99 0.22 8.96
CA ILE A 121 13.61 0.22 9.47
C ILE A 121 13.60 0.86 10.85
N ASP A 122 12.80 1.92 10.98
CA ASP A 122 12.62 2.63 12.22
C ASP A 122 11.37 2.12 12.96
N GLY A 123 11.58 1.51 14.12
CA GLY A 123 10.51 1.02 14.98
C GLY A 123 9.95 -0.35 14.60
N PRO A 124 8.76 -0.71 15.10
CA PRO A 124 8.20 -2.05 14.88
C PRO A 124 7.68 -2.21 13.45
N GLU A 125 7.96 -3.37 12.85
CA GLU A 125 7.39 -3.78 11.58
C GLU A 125 5.90 -4.10 11.71
N ASP A 126 5.11 -3.79 10.66
CA ASP A 126 3.70 -4.19 10.60
C ASP A 126 3.30 -4.66 9.20
N TRP A 127 3.14 -5.98 9.08
CA TRP A 127 2.78 -6.64 7.84
C TRP A 127 1.28 -6.87 7.69
N ARG A 128 0.42 -6.44 8.61
CA ARG A 128 -1.02 -6.77 8.59
C ARG A 128 -1.75 -6.10 7.42
N LYS A 129 -2.86 -6.70 6.97
CA LYS A 129 -3.74 -6.09 5.95
C LYS A 129 -4.18 -4.68 6.36
N GLY A 130 -3.99 -3.72 5.47
CA GLY A 130 -4.26 -2.30 5.71
C GLY A 130 -3.09 -1.51 6.33
N SER A 131 -1.92 -2.11 6.56
CA SER A 131 -0.73 -1.36 6.98
C SER A 131 -0.19 -0.50 5.83
N THR A 132 0.58 0.52 6.19
CA THR A 132 1.24 1.41 5.23
C THR A 132 2.72 1.53 5.60
N TRP A 133 3.60 1.21 4.67
CA TRP A 133 5.03 1.48 4.79
C TRP A 133 5.33 2.86 4.24
N VAL A 134 5.93 3.71 5.07
CA VAL A 134 6.38 5.05 4.70
C VAL A 134 7.87 4.97 4.40
N LEU A 135 8.23 5.16 3.14
CA LEU A 135 9.61 5.01 2.65
C LEU A 135 10.23 6.39 2.46
N ALA A 136 11.17 6.77 3.31
CA ALA A 136 11.91 8.02 3.17
C ALA A 136 12.91 7.91 1.99
N ARG A 137 12.71 8.75 0.97
CA ARG A 137 13.60 8.85 -0.19
C ARG A 137 14.39 10.16 -0.17
N GLU A 138 15.68 10.08 -0.44
CA GLU A 138 16.62 11.19 -0.60
C GLU A 138 17.36 11.04 -1.94
N GLY A 139 16.96 11.83 -2.94
CA GLY A 139 17.43 11.63 -4.31
C GLY A 139 17.11 10.22 -4.80
N GLU A 140 18.15 9.46 -5.14
CA GLU A 140 18.05 8.09 -5.67
C GLU A 140 18.14 6.99 -4.59
N LEU A 141 18.10 7.36 -3.30
CA LEU A 141 18.26 6.42 -2.20
C LEU A 141 17.03 6.38 -1.30
N PHE A 142 16.70 5.20 -0.81
CA PHE A 142 15.78 5.02 0.31
C PHE A 142 16.61 4.83 1.58
N THR A 143 16.42 5.72 2.55
CA THR A 143 17.25 5.79 3.77
C THR A 143 16.55 5.13 4.96
N HIS A 144 15.27 5.43 5.16
CA HIS A 144 14.50 4.95 6.30
C HIS A 144 13.11 4.45 5.89
N ALA A 145 12.55 3.55 6.67
CA ALA A 145 11.17 3.13 6.56
C ALA A 145 10.48 2.99 7.91
N THR A 146 9.22 3.43 8.00
CA THR A 146 8.37 3.22 9.18
C THR A 146 7.07 2.54 8.77
N ALA A 147 6.61 1.58 9.58
CA ALA A 147 5.31 0.93 9.36
C ALA A 147 4.20 1.64 10.15
N TRP A 148 3.23 2.20 9.45
CA TRP A 148 1.96 2.60 10.04
C TRP A 148 1.05 1.38 10.19
N ALA A 149 0.66 1.10 11.43
CA ALA A 149 -0.28 0.03 11.73
C ALA A 149 -1.62 0.22 11.00
N PRO A 150 -2.34 -0.86 10.63
CA PRO A 150 -3.63 -0.75 9.99
C PRO A 150 -4.56 0.15 10.79
N PRO A 151 -5.24 1.11 10.14
CA PRO A 151 -6.15 1.99 10.84
C PRO A 151 -7.28 1.17 11.46
N ARG A 152 -7.68 1.57 12.66
CA ARG A 152 -8.79 0.98 13.42
C ARG A 152 -9.78 2.09 13.71
N ALA A 153 -11.08 1.78 13.60
CA ALA A 153 -12.09 2.70 14.09
C ALA A 153 -11.87 2.86 15.59
N GLY A 154 -11.88 4.10 16.09
CA GLY A 154 -11.76 4.37 17.51
C GLY A 154 -12.81 3.56 18.28
N GLY A 155 -12.32 2.63 19.09
CA GLY A 155 -13.04 1.95 20.14
C GLY A 155 -12.02 1.79 21.26
N GLY A 156 -12.31 2.38 22.42
CA GLY A 156 -11.48 2.25 23.62
C GLY A 156 -11.15 0.78 23.89
N ASP A 157 -9.90 0.53 24.28
CA ASP A 157 -9.52 0.66 25.69
C ASP A 157 -8.13 1.30 25.79
#